data_AF-A0A355M2E3-F1
#
_entry.id   AF-A0A355M2E3-F1
#
_cell.length_a   1.000
_cell.length_b   1.000
_cell.length_c   1.000
_cell.angle_alpha   90.00
_cell.angle_beta   90.00
_cell.angle_gamma   90.00
#
_symmetry.space_group_name_H-M   'P 1'
#
loop_
_entity.id
_entity.type
_entity.pdbx_description
1 polymer ?
#
loop_
_entity_poly.entity_id
_entity_poly.type
_entity_poly.pdbx_seq_one_letter_code
_entity_poly.pdbx_strand_id
1 'polypeptide(L)'
;MKNLEQIRAKNALEAAPNIKGGEKDGEVVKKIPPMIRDSGILAAAAFAKEKGKGYQSVIDAIVCHLKCDGIGIMPRNETDFIKWLAEKVDSAKLRAVTEETMAYLNYLRRFVR
;
A
#
# COMPACT_ATOMS: atom_id res chain seq x y z
N MET A 1 -20.91 -12.86 -2.87
CA MET A 1 -20.25 -11.54 -2.87
C MET A 1 -19.22 -11.52 -1.74
N LYS A 2 -17.99 -11.03 -1.96
CA LYS A 2 -16.98 -10.92 -0.90
C LYS A 2 -17.06 -9.53 -0.26
N ASN A 3 -16.86 -9.44 1.06
CA ASN A 3 -16.76 -8.15 1.74
C ASN A 3 -15.33 -7.56 1.67
N LEU A 4 -15.17 -6.30 2.11
CA LEU A 4 -13.88 -5.60 2.07
C LEU A 4 -12.79 -6.34 2.88
N GLU A 5 -13.11 -6.87 4.05
CA GLU A 5 -12.14 -7.60 4.87
C GLU A 5 -11.62 -8.87 4.18
N GLN A 6 -12.50 -9.60 3.48
CA GLN A 6 -12.11 -10.77 2.69
C GLN A 6 -11.20 -10.38 1.52
N ILE A 7 -11.45 -9.24 0.87
CA ILE A 7 -10.61 -8.73 -0.23
C ILE A 7 -9.24 -8.29 0.30
N ARG A 8 -9.20 -7.53 1.41
CA ARG A 8 -7.95 -7.10 2.06
C ARG A 8 -7.11 -8.29 2.47
N ALA A 9 -7.69 -9.26 3.18
CA ALA A 9 -6.99 -10.46 3.61
C ALA A 9 -6.46 -11.28 2.42
N LYS A 10 -7.27 -11.47 1.37
CA LYS A 10 -6.86 -12.18 0.15
C LYS A 10 -5.67 -11.50 -0.51
N ASN A 11 -5.78 -10.21 -0.80
CA ASN A 11 -4.72 -9.46 -1.48
C ASN A 11 -3.44 -9.43 -0.64
N ALA A 12 -3.58 -9.34 0.70
CA ALA A 12 -2.45 -9.35 1.62
C ALA A 12 -1.73 -10.71 1.65
N LEU A 13 -2.47 -11.82 1.65
CA LEU A 13 -1.90 -13.18 1.55
C LEU A 13 -1.15 -13.39 0.23
N GLU A 14 -1.70 -12.89 -0.88
CA GLU A 14 -1.07 -12.98 -2.20
C GLU A 14 0.19 -12.10 -2.32
N ALA A 15 0.20 -10.94 -1.67
CA ALA A 15 1.34 -10.02 -1.69
C ALA A 15 2.47 -10.40 -0.73
N ALA A 16 2.16 -11.00 0.42
CA ALA A 16 3.12 -11.26 1.50
C ALA A 16 4.42 -11.98 1.05
N PRO A 17 4.38 -13.04 0.21
CA PRO A 17 5.60 -13.73 -0.25
C PRO A 17 6.56 -12.84 -1.06
N ASN A 18 6.07 -11.75 -1.64
CA ASN A 18 6.85 -10.83 -2.46
C ASN A 18 7.46 -9.68 -1.65
N ILE A 19 7.10 -9.54 -0.38
CA ILE A 19 7.67 -8.53 0.51
C ILE A 19 8.98 -9.06 1.09
N LYS A 20 10.11 -8.77 0.41
CA LYS A 20 11.46 -9.10 0.89
C LYS A 20 12.05 -7.88 1.61
N GLY A 21 12.28 -7.98 2.92
CA GLY A 21 12.81 -6.89 3.74
C GLY A 21 14.32 -7.04 3.87
N GLY A 22 15.11 -5.99 3.61
CA GLY A 22 16.57 -6.10 3.75
C GLY A 22 17.03 -6.58 5.13
N GLU A 23 18.19 -7.26 5.20
CA GLU A 23 18.90 -7.90 6.35
C GLU A 23 18.10 -8.76 7.35
N LYS A 24 16.86 -8.40 7.70
CA LYS A 24 15.91 -9.14 8.54
C LYS A 24 14.51 -9.01 7.93
N ASP A 25 14.20 -9.92 7.00
CA ASP A 25 12.97 -9.96 6.22
C ASP A 25 11.70 -9.53 6.99
N GLY A 26 10.85 -8.76 6.33
CA GLY A 26 9.51 -8.43 6.84
C GLY A 26 9.37 -7.22 7.78
N GLU A 27 10.42 -6.65 8.36
CA GLU A 27 10.28 -5.47 9.24
C GLU A 27 9.72 -4.22 8.54
N VAL A 28 9.99 -4.08 7.24
CA VAL A 28 9.68 -2.86 6.49
C VAL A 28 8.17 -2.57 6.47
N VAL A 29 7.33 -3.61 6.39
CA VAL A 29 5.87 -3.44 6.41
C VAL A 29 5.37 -2.83 7.72
N LYS A 30 6.11 -2.99 8.82
CA LYS A 30 5.78 -2.41 10.13
C LYS A 30 6.19 -0.94 10.23
N LYS A 31 7.11 -0.48 9.38
CA LYS A 31 7.63 0.90 9.33
C LYS A 31 6.77 1.82 8.46
N ILE A 32 6.07 1.30 7.45
CA ILE A 32 5.23 2.12 6.56
C ILE A 32 4.01 2.75 7.26
N PRO A 33 3.19 2.03 8.06
CA PRO A 33 2.03 2.64 8.72
C PRO A 33 2.32 3.88 9.58
N PRO A 34 3.34 3.90 10.46
CA PRO A 34 3.66 5.13 11.19
C PRO A 34 4.13 6.25 10.25
N MET A 35 4.90 5.96 9.20
CA MET A 35 5.30 6.99 8.22
C MET A 35 4.09 7.64 7.52
N ILE A 36 3.09 6.84 7.15
CA ILE A 36 1.85 7.36 6.55
C ILE A 36 1.09 8.23 7.55
N ARG A 37 1.04 7.83 8.83
CA ARG A 37 0.36 8.59 9.88
C ARG A 37 1.04 9.94 10.13
N ASP A 38 2.36 9.94 10.20
CA ASP A 38 3.13 11.11 10.64
C ASP A 38 3.36 12.11 9.49
N SER A 39 3.59 11.61 8.27
CA SER A 39 3.98 12.45 7.11
C SER A 39 3.03 12.36 5.91
N GLY A 40 2.00 11.50 5.98
CA GLY A 40 1.07 11.27 4.88
C GLY A 40 1.56 10.25 3.85
N ILE A 41 0.61 9.73 3.05
CA ILE A 41 0.89 8.65 2.09
C ILE A 41 1.81 9.07 0.94
N LEU A 42 1.75 10.34 0.51
CA LEU A 42 2.57 10.85 -0.59
C LEU A 42 4.05 10.90 -0.19
N ALA A 43 4.35 11.40 1.01
CA ALA A 43 5.72 11.42 1.55
C ALA A 43 6.24 9.99 1.79
N ALA A 44 5.40 9.11 2.35
CA ALA A 44 5.77 7.71 2.56
C ALA A 44 6.09 6.98 1.24
N ALA A 45 5.30 7.22 0.19
CA ALA A 45 5.53 6.65 -1.14
C ALA A 45 6.81 7.21 -1.78
N ALA A 46 7.06 8.52 -1.67
CA ALA A 46 8.31 9.13 -2.16
C ALA A 46 9.54 8.56 -1.46
N PHE A 47 9.50 8.43 -0.14
CA PHE A 47 10.58 7.81 0.63
C PHE A 47 10.82 6.35 0.22
N ALA A 48 9.75 5.58 0.05
CA ALA A 48 9.87 4.19 -0.36
C ALA A 48 10.49 4.02 -1.76
N LYS A 49 10.17 4.93 -2.69
CA LYS A 49 10.79 5.01 -4.02
C LYS A 49 12.27 5.33 -3.95
N GLU A 50 12.67 6.23 -3.06
CA GLU A 50 14.09 6.56 -2.82
C GLU A 50 14.86 5.37 -2.21
N LYS A 51 14.28 4.69 -1.20
CA LYS A 51 14.93 3.56 -0.54
C LYS A 51 14.97 2.28 -1.37
N GLY A 52 13.95 2.05 -2.20
CA GLY A 52 13.81 0.83 -2.98
C GLY A 52 13.62 -0.43 -2.12
N LYS A 53 13.95 -1.60 -2.69
CA LYS A 53 13.88 -2.92 -2.04
C LYS A 53 12.51 -3.16 -1.37
N GLY A 54 12.50 -3.70 -0.16
CA GLY A 54 11.27 -4.00 0.58
C GLY A 54 10.35 -2.80 0.82
N TYR A 55 10.85 -1.55 0.83
CA TYR A 55 9.97 -0.38 0.95
C TYR A 55 9.13 -0.21 -0.31
N GLN A 56 9.78 -0.30 -1.48
CA GLN A 56 9.08 -0.27 -2.76
C GLN A 56 8.12 -1.45 -2.89
N SER A 57 8.52 -2.66 -2.48
CA SER A 57 7.63 -3.83 -2.55
C SER A 57 6.34 -3.66 -1.73
N VAL A 58 6.40 -2.97 -0.58
CA VAL A 58 5.20 -2.64 0.21
C VAL A 58 4.31 -1.64 -0.52
N ILE A 59 4.89 -0.59 -1.15
CA ILE A 59 4.13 0.36 -1.97
C ILE A 59 3.50 -0.34 -3.19
N ASP A 60 4.23 -1.21 -3.87
CA ASP A 60 3.70 -1.97 -5.01
C ASP A 60 2.53 -2.85 -4.60
N ALA A 61 2.60 -3.48 -3.43
CA ALA A 61 1.50 -4.25 -2.86
C ALA A 61 0.29 -3.38 -2.52
N ILE A 62 0.49 -2.16 -2.01
CA ILE A 62 -0.58 -1.17 -1.79
C ILE A 62 -1.23 -0.79 -3.12
N VAL A 63 -0.43 -0.45 -4.14
CA VAL A 63 -0.93 -0.06 -5.47
C VAL A 63 -1.73 -1.19 -6.11
N CYS A 64 -1.23 -2.42 -6.04
CA CYS A 64 -1.94 -3.60 -6.53
C CYS A 64 -3.30 -3.77 -5.83
N HIS A 65 -3.32 -3.60 -4.50
CA HIS A 65 -4.55 -3.68 -3.72
C HIS A 65 -5.55 -2.58 -4.09
N LEU A 66 -5.11 -1.33 -4.22
CA LEU A 66 -5.97 -0.18 -4.56
C LEU A 66 -6.59 -0.27 -5.97
N LYS A 67 -5.96 -1.02 -6.89
CA LYS A 67 -6.44 -1.27 -8.26
C LYS A 67 -7.36 -2.48 -8.40
N CYS A 68 -7.46 -3.32 -7.37
CA CYS A 68 -8.28 -4.54 -7.38
C CYS A 68 -9.76 -4.17 -7.60
N ASP A 69 -10.54 -4.97 -8.35
CA ASP A 69 -11.95 -4.64 -8.67
C ASP A 69 -12.84 -4.49 -7.44
N GLY A 70 -12.51 -5.17 -6.36
CA GLY A 70 -13.23 -5.05 -5.09
C GLY A 70 -12.91 -3.79 -4.29
N ILE A 71 -11.89 -3.02 -4.70
CA ILE A 71 -11.43 -1.78 -4.05
C ILE A 71 -11.59 -0.59 -4.99
N GLY A 72 -11.00 -0.66 -6.19
CA GLY A 72 -11.23 0.28 -7.29
C GLY A 72 -10.91 1.75 -6.99
N ILE A 73 -10.08 2.03 -5.99
CA ILE A 73 -9.76 3.40 -5.59
C ILE A 73 -8.81 4.03 -6.60
N MET A 74 -7.78 3.28 -7.03
CA MET A 74 -6.84 3.71 -8.07
C MET A 74 -7.23 3.06 -9.40
N PRO A 75 -7.35 3.84 -10.50
CA PRO A 75 -7.64 3.27 -11.82
C PRO A 75 -6.52 2.30 -12.28
N ARG A 76 -6.91 1.22 -12.97
CA ARG A 76 -5.96 0.17 -13.41
C ARG A 76 -4.89 0.68 -14.37
N ASN A 77 -5.24 1.65 -15.22
CA ASN A 77 -4.39 2.24 -16.23
C ASN A 77 -3.37 3.26 -15.68
N GLU A 78 -3.51 3.70 -14.42
CA GLU A 78 -2.55 4.60 -13.80
C GLU A 78 -1.30 3.82 -13.39
N THR A 79 -0.11 4.25 -13.81
CA THR A 79 1.14 3.49 -13.60
C THR A 79 2.05 4.08 -12.54
N ASP A 80 2.06 5.40 -12.38
CA ASP A 80 2.85 6.09 -11.37
C ASP A 80 1.96 6.55 -10.21
N PHE A 81 2.10 5.88 -9.07
CA PHE A 81 1.29 6.14 -7.89
C PHE A 81 1.52 7.54 -7.32
N ILE A 82 2.77 8.01 -7.26
CA ILE A 82 3.10 9.32 -6.67
C ILE A 82 2.55 10.42 -7.57
N LYS A 83 2.78 10.31 -8.88
CA LYS A 83 2.27 11.28 -9.84
C LYS A 83 0.74 11.32 -9.84
N TRP A 84 0.09 10.15 -9.79
CA TRP A 84 -1.36 10.07 -9.69
C TRP A 84 -1.88 10.77 -8.43
N LEU A 85 -1.30 10.50 -7.26
CA LEU A 85 -1.67 11.18 -6.01
C LEU A 85 -1.46 12.69 -6.05
N ALA A 86 -0.37 13.16 -6.69
CA ALA A 86 -0.02 14.57 -6.72
C ALA A 86 -0.86 15.39 -7.71
N GLU A 87 -1.23 14.80 -8.86
CA GLU A 87 -1.81 15.56 -9.98
C GLU A 87 -3.31 15.29 -10.19
N LYS A 88 -3.81 14.11 -9.79
CA LYS A 88 -5.13 13.61 -10.21
C LYS A 88 -6.08 13.29 -9.05
N VAL A 89 -5.62 13.41 -7.82
CA VAL A 89 -6.35 13.00 -6.61
C VAL A 89 -6.63 14.22 -5.77
N ASP A 90 -7.91 14.48 -5.49
CA ASP A 90 -8.32 15.53 -4.56
C ASP A 90 -8.16 15.08 -3.09
N SER A 91 -8.40 16.00 -2.15
CA SER A 91 -8.25 15.73 -0.72
C SER A 91 -9.17 14.64 -0.18
N ALA A 92 -10.39 14.51 -0.72
CA ALA A 92 -11.34 13.49 -0.30
C ALA A 92 -10.89 12.09 -0.77
N LYS A 93 -10.46 11.98 -2.02
CA LYS A 93 -9.93 10.75 -2.59
C LYS A 93 -8.59 10.37 -1.95
N LEU A 94 -7.73 11.34 -1.62
CA LEU A 94 -6.48 11.11 -0.89
C LEU A 94 -6.74 10.53 0.52
N ARG A 95 -7.78 11.01 1.20
CA ARG A 95 -8.22 10.45 2.48
C ARG A 95 -8.68 9.01 2.31
N ALA A 96 -9.53 8.72 1.32
CA ALA A 96 -9.99 7.35 1.04
C ALA A 96 -8.84 6.39 0.70
N VAL A 97 -7.87 6.84 -0.10
CA VAL A 97 -6.65 6.08 -0.38
C VAL A 97 -5.91 5.76 0.92
N THR A 98 -5.74 6.75 1.80
CA THR A 98 -5.01 6.60 3.06
C THR A 98 -5.73 5.64 4.00
N GLU A 99 -7.04 5.78 4.16
CA GLU A 99 -7.87 4.91 5.00
C GLU A 99 -7.82 3.45 4.54
N GLU A 100 -8.03 3.20 3.24
CA GLU A 100 -7.97 1.84 2.70
C GLU A 100 -6.56 1.25 2.80
N THR A 101 -5.53 2.05 2.53
CA THR A 101 -4.13 1.63 2.69
C THR A 101 -3.84 1.20 4.13
N MET A 102 -4.28 1.97 5.12
CA MET A 102 -4.07 1.63 6.53
C MET A 102 -4.86 0.37 6.94
N ALA A 103 -6.09 0.20 6.43
CA ALA A 103 -6.88 -1.00 6.65
C ALA A 103 -6.22 -2.25 6.03
N TYR A 104 -5.73 -2.15 4.80
CA TYR A 104 -5.00 -3.20 4.11
C TYR A 104 -3.70 -3.58 4.82
N LEU A 105 -2.89 -2.58 5.23
CA LEU A 105 -1.61 -2.82 5.91
C LEU A 105 -1.77 -3.54 7.26
N ASN A 106 -2.93 -3.42 7.91
CA ASN A 106 -3.23 -4.22 9.11
C ASN A 106 -3.26 -5.72 8.84
N TYR A 107 -3.66 -6.15 7.63
CA TYR A 107 -3.61 -7.54 7.21
C TYR A 107 -2.22 -7.92 6.70
N LEU A 108 -1.63 -7.11 5.82
CA LEU A 108 -0.33 -7.43 5.20
C LEU A 108 0.75 -7.68 6.26
N ARG A 109 0.84 -6.83 7.28
CA ARG A 109 1.83 -7.00 8.37
C ARG A 109 1.69 -8.27 9.20
N ARG A 110 0.53 -8.95 9.14
CA ARG A 110 0.29 -10.22 9.85
C ARG A 110 0.73 -11.44 9.03
N PHE A 111 0.84 -11.29 7.72
CA PHE A 111 1.18 -12.39 6.81
C PHE A 111 2.63 -12.34 6.31
N VAL A 112 3.25 -11.17 6.36
CA VAL A 112 4.70 -11.02 6.15
C VAL A 112 5.43 -11.58 7.37
N ARG A 113 6.34 -12.53 7.14
CA ARG A 113 7.17 -13.17 8.17
C ARG A 113 8.49 -12.44 8.31
#